data_AF-A0A846C661-F1
#
_entry.id   AF-A0A846C661-F1
#
_cell.length_a   1.000
_cell.length_b   1.000
_cell.length_c   1.000
_cell.angle_alpha   90.00
_cell.angle_beta   90.00
_cell.angle_gamma   90.00
#
_symmetry.space_group_name_H-M   'P 1'
#
loop_
_entity.id
_entity.type
_entity.pdbx_description
1 polymer ?
#
loop_
_entity_poly.entity_id
_entity_poly.type
_entity_poly.pdbx_seq_one_letter_code
_entity_poly.pdbx_strand_id
1 'polypeptide(L)'
;MRNPFLLTGEIFGVVSAHQSPPRGSGKSLIALHLVLEQANYFNYAITFNFDIDATALYHYCYYMGYHNVIRHLRLGNIHVRSLVNDKGETDLTSFILGNQRIFVLDEAGIFCSSRNWQKISDKWQADLAMLRHFNVRLWWISQHYSHVDKVLRNQSNYVIECSSLLKPSLELQGAGKILMKIYYVYINKSYEYLDNKAPRISGLNLNMHRFRGAFFRKFIPFNDSDLLLFRVYKSFSKKIGDKPIISNFPNLSGYNPRKINYYSNQQFQDIYNEDYDRQIKELSAECFPISSLPLPFIRNKIDSDITDIFACS
;
A
#
# COMPACT_ATOMS: atom_id res chain seq x y z
N MET A 1 -15.91 12.22 -4.11
CA MET A 1 -16.68 12.01 -2.86
C MET A 1 -15.71 11.51 -1.80
N ARG A 2 -15.62 12.19 -0.65
CA ARG A 2 -14.64 11.90 0.43
C ARG A 2 -14.99 10.60 1.15
N ASN A 3 -14.00 9.88 1.69
CA ASN A 3 -14.20 8.68 2.50
C ASN A 3 -14.47 9.05 3.99
N PRO A 4 -15.72 9.04 4.49
CA PRO A 4 -16.07 9.63 5.79
C PRO A 4 -15.47 8.88 6.99
N PHE A 5 -15.28 7.57 6.88
CA PHE A 5 -14.69 6.75 7.96
C PHE A 5 -13.23 7.11 8.26
N LEU A 6 -12.53 7.75 7.31
CA LEU A 6 -11.19 8.26 7.54
C LEU A 6 -11.20 9.39 8.57
N LEU A 7 -12.30 10.13 8.73
CA LEU A 7 -12.34 11.24 9.68
C LEU A 7 -12.45 10.76 11.13
N THR A 8 -13.20 9.68 11.34
CA THR A 8 -13.59 9.20 12.67
C THR A 8 -12.70 8.08 13.20
N GLY A 9 -11.96 7.36 12.35
CA GLY A 9 -11.16 6.22 12.79
C GLY A 9 -9.76 6.63 13.23
N GLU A 10 -9.27 5.99 14.29
CA GLU A 10 -7.95 6.24 14.87
C GLU A 10 -7.02 5.06 14.58
N ILE A 11 -7.52 3.84 14.75
CA ILE A 11 -6.79 2.61 14.49
C ILE A 11 -7.52 1.84 13.38
N PHE A 12 -6.82 1.56 12.30
CA PHE A 12 -7.33 0.86 11.12
C PHE A 12 -6.54 -0.41 10.88
N GLY A 13 -7.26 -1.50 10.63
CA GLY A 13 -6.69 -2.73 10.11
C GLY A 13 -6.90 -2.86 8.63
N VAL A 14 -5.86 -3.22 7.87
CA VAL A 14 -5.98 -3.54 6.44
C VAL A 14 -5.57 -4.99 6.22
N VAL A 15 -6.45 -5.77 5.61
CA VAL A 15 -6.28 -7.22 5.45
C VAL A 15 -6.65 -7.69 4.05
N SER A 16 -6.11 -8.84 3.63
CA SER A 16 -6.59 -9.51 2.42
C SER A 16 -7.91 -10.22 2.68
N ALA A 17 -8.78 -10.23 1.68
CA ALA A 17 -9.93 -11.11 1.66
C ALA A 17 -9.51 -12.59 1.75
N HIS A 18 -10.29 -13.41 2.45
CA HIS A 18 -10.00 -14.84 2.64
C HIS A 18 -9.79 -15.61 1.32
N GLN A 19 -10.46 -15.21 0.24
CA GLN A 19 -10.37 -15.86 -1.08
C GLN A 19 -9.43 -15.15 -2.05
N SER A 20 -8.86 -14.01 -1.66
CA SER A 20 -7.89 -13.32 -2.49
C SER A 20 -6.53 -14.01 -2.39
N PRO A 21 -5.77 -14.07 -3.49
CA PRO A 21 -4.43 -14.63 -3.45
C PRO A 21 -3.57 -13.87 -2.42
N PRO A 22 -2.66 -14.55 -1.71
CA PRO A 22 -1.87 -13.91 -0.66
C PRO A 22 -1.07 -12.70 -1.16
N ARG A 23 -0.60 -12.78 -2.41
CA ARG A 23 0.05 -11.69 -3.15
C ARG A 23 -0.92 -11.19 -4.22
N GLY A 24 -1.08 -9.88 -4.34
CA GLY A 24 -1.94 -9.26 -5.36
C GLY A 24 -3.37 -8.93 -4.91
N SER A 25 -3.70 -9.02 -3.62
CA SER A 25 -4.98 -8.54 -3.08
C SER A 25 -5.13 -7.00 -3.09
N GLY A 26 -4.01 -6.27 -3.24
CA GLY A 26 -3.98 -4.81 -3.31
C GLY A 26 -3.93 -4.10 -1.95
N LYS A 27 -3.70 -4.82 -0.84
CA LYS A 27 -3.71 -4.26 0.54
C LYS A 27 -2.80 -3.05 0.68
N SER A 28 -1.51 -3.19 0.39
CA SER A 28 -0.53 -2.12 0.62
C SER A 28 -0.84 -0.88 -0.21
N LEU A 29 -1.30 -1.09 -1.45
CA LEU A 29 -1.72 -0.02 -2.35
C LEU A 29 -2.97 0.71 -1.83
N ILE A 30 -4.03 -0.02 -1.45
CA ILE A 30 -5.23 0.59 -0.88
C ILE A 30 -4.95 1.26 0.46
N ALA A 31 -4.15 0.65 1.33
CA ALA A 31 -3.73 1.21 2.59
C ALA A 31 -3.00 2.55 2.37
N LEU A 32 -2.02 2.56 1.49
CA LEU A 32 -1.23 3.77 1.21
C LEU A 32 -2.10 4.89 0.62
N HIS A 33 -2.99 4.57 -0.31
CA HIS A 33 -3.97 5.53 -0.83
C HIS A 33 -4.80 6.17 0.28
N LEU A 34 -5.39 5.34 1.15
CA LEU A 34 -6.27 5.80 2.24
C LEU A 34 -5.51 6.56 3.34
N VAL A 35 -4.29 6.13 3.66
CA VAL A 35 -3.39 6.82 4.60
C VAL A 35 -3.07 8.22 4.09
N LEU A 36 -2.70 8.34 2.82
CA LEU A 36 -2.33 9.63 2.22
C LEU A 36 -3.54 10.57 2.15
N GLU A 37 -4.72 10.04 1.83
CA GLU A 37 -5.98 10.78 1.88
C GLU A 37 -6.27 11.28 3.30
N GLN A 38 -6.13 10.42 4.32
CA GLN A 38 -6.34 10.79 5.72
C GLN A 38 -5.31 11.82 6.22
N ALA A 39 -4.02 11.63 5.89
CA ALA A 39 -2.95 12.57 6.23
C ALA A 39 -3.25 13.95 5.62
N ASN A 40 -3.74 13.97 4.38
CA ASN A 40 -4.13 15.20 3.72
C ASN A 40 -5.31 15.89 4.43
N TYR A 41 -6.33 15.14 4.86
CA TYR A 41 -7.48 15.71 5.58
C TYR A 41 -7.09 16.35 6.91
N PHE A 42 -6.25 15.69 7.69
CA PHE A 42 -5.88 16.17 9.02
C PHE A 42 -4.66 17.07 9.03
N ASN A 43 -3.98 17.22 7.89
CA ASN A 43 -2.66 17.85 7.81
C ASN A 43 -1.69 17.21 8.83
N TYR A 44 -1.61 15.89 8.79
CA TYR A 44 -0.75 15.10 9.69
C TYR A 44 0.53 14.68 8.98
N ALA A 45 1.60 14.58 9.76
CA ALA A 45 2.82 13.91 9.36
C ALA A 45 2.59 12.39 9.20
N ILE A 46 3.50 11.69 8.51
CA ILE A 46 3.41 10.24 8.32
C ILE A 46 4.74 9.58 8.71
N THR A 47 4.66 8.44 9.36
CA THR A 47 5.79 7.53 9.57
C THR A 47 5.48 6.16 8.96
N PHE A 48 6.40 5.65 8.15
CA PHE A 48 6.34 4.30 7.58
C PHE A 48 7.40 3.39 8.21
N ASN A 49 7.15 2.07 8.23
CA ASN A 49 8.15 1.06 8.61
C ASN A 49 8.84 0.40 7.40
N PHE A 50 8.67 0.96 6.21
CA PHE A 50 9.19 0.45 4.95
C PHE A 50 9.77 1.59 4.11
N ASP A 51 10.52 1.23 3.07
CA ASP A 51 11.18 2.18 2.19
C ASP A 51 10.18 2.99 1.37
N ILE A 52 10.46 4.28 1.23
CA ILE A 52 9.66 5.21 0.46
C ILE A 52 10.48 5.84 -0.66
N ASP A 53 9.92 5.88 -1.85
CA ASP A 53 10.40 6.75 -2.92
C ASP A 53 9.73 8.13 -2.83
N ALA A 54 10.51 9.15 -2.47
CA ALA A 54 9.99 10.50 -2.25
C ALA A 54 9.52 11.17 -3.54
N THR A 55 10.17 10.91 -4.68
CA THR A 55 9.77 11.47 -5.98
C THR A 55 8.45 10.85 -6.43
N ALA A 56 8.32 9.53 -6.37
CA ALA A 56 7.06 8.86 -6.68
C ALA A 56 5.92 9.34 -5.74
N LEU A 57 6.22 9.50 -4.45
CA LEU A 57 5.24 9.99 -3.47
C LEU A 57 4.79 11.41 -3.81
N TYR A 58 5.72 12.29 -4.17
CA TYR A 58 5.42 13.65 -4.61
C TYR A 58 4.48 13.65 -5.81
N HIS A 59 4.81 12.91 -6.87
CA HIS A 59 4.00 12.86 -8.10
C HIS A 59 2.61 12.27 -7.85
N TYR A 60 2.52 11.19 -7.06
CA TYR A 60 1.24 10.61 -6.67
C TYR A 60 0.39 11.63 -5.90
N CYS A 61 0.95 12.27 -4.88
CA CYS A 61 0.22 13.26 -4.10
C CYS A 61 -0.17 14.48 -4.94
N TYR A 62 0.66 14.89 -5.90
CA TYR A 62 0.34 15.97 -6.82
C TYR A 62 -0.86 15.61 -7.71
N TYR A 63 -0.82 14.44 -8.34
CA TYR A 63 -1.89 13.89 -9.17
C TYR A 63 -3.22 13.79 -8.39
N MET A 64 -3.16 13.38 -7.13
CA MET A 64 -4.34 13.19 -6.27
C MET A 64 -4.81 14.47 -5.55
N GLY A 65 -4.09 15.60 -5.66
CA GLY A 65 -4.41 16.84 -4.95
C GLY A 65 -4.13 16.80 -3.43
N TYR A 66 -3.19 15.97 -2.98
CA TYR A 66 -2.82 15.82 -1.57
C TYR A 66 -1.78 16.87 -1.13
N HIS A 67 -2.14 18.15 -1.22
CA HIS A 67 -1.24 19.27 -0.99
C HIS A 67 -0.62 19.32 0.42
N ASN A 68 -1.35 18.90 1.46
CA ASN A 68 -0.81 18.87 2.81
C ASN A 68 0.28 17.79 2.95
N VAL A 69 0.11 16.65 2.29
CA VAL A 69 1.15 15.60 2.27
C VAL A 69 2.40 16.08 1.54
N ILE A 70 2.25 16.76 0.40
CA ILE A 70 3.38 17.39 -0.32
C ILE A 70 4.10 18.38 0.59
N ARG A 71 3.36 19.21 1.33
CA ARG A 71 3.94 20.13 2.32
C ARG A 71 4.75 19.38 3.37
N HIS A 72 4.21 18.31 3.95
CA HIS A 72 4.94 17.51 4.94
C HIS A 72 6.19 16.85 4.35
N LEU A 73 6.12 16.35 3.12
CA LEU A 73 7.28 15.78 2.43
C LEU A 73 8.40 16.82 2.26
N ARG A 74 8.06 18.03 1.81
CA ARG A 74 9.03 19.13 1.62
C ARG A 74 9.63 19.63 2.93
N LEU A 75 8.87 19.60 4.02
CA LEU A 75 9.34 20.01 5.35
C LEU A 75 10.12 18.91 6.06
N GLY A 76 10.33 17.74 5.44
CA GLY A 76 11.01 16.61 6.08
C GLY A 76 10.20 15.94 7.19
N ASN A 77 8.88 16.16 7.23
CA ASN A 77 7.99 15.60 8.26
C ASN A 77 7.44 14.21 7.91
N ILE A 78 7.76 13.68 6.72
CA ILE A 78 7.52 12.28 6.35
C ILE A 78 8.75 11.49 6.79
N HIS A 79 8.57 10.51 7.66
CA HIS A 79 9.67 9.72 8.22
C HIS A 79 9.53 8.24 7.85
N VAL A 80 10.65 7.54 7.93
CA VAL A 80 10.71 6.09 7.94
C VAL A 80 11.43 5.66 9.22
N ARG A 81 11.00 4.56 9.84
CA ARG A 81 11.59 4.06 11.08
C ARG A 81 11.66 2.54 11.11
N SER A 82 12.80 2.02 11.58
CA SER A 82 12.96 0.60 11.82
C SER A 82 11.99 0.13 12.90
N LEU A 83 11.46 -1.08 12.73
CA LEU A 83 10.76 -1.81 13.78
C LEU A 83 11.67 -2.79 14.50
N VAL A 84 12.92 -2.89 14.07
CA VAL A 84 13.90 -3.83 14.58
C VAL A 84 15.03 -3.02 15.22
N ASN A 85 15.34 -3.32 16.48
CA ASN A 85 16.45 -2.71 17.19
C ASN A 85 17.80 -3.33 16.77
N ASP A 86 18.91 -2.79 17.28
CA ASP A 86 20.26 -3.29 16.94
C ASP A 86 20.51 -4.77 17.33
N LYS A 87 19.67 -5.33 18.22
CA LYS A 87 19.70 -6.74 18.63
C LYS A 87 18.85 -7.66 17.74
N GLY A 88 18.16 -7.11 16.74
CA GLY A 88 17.26 -7.89 15.88
C GLY A 88 15.86 -8.12 16.50
N GLU A 89 15.52 -7.45 17.60
CA GLU A 89 14.24 -7.60 18.28
C GLU A 89 13.24 -6.53 17.84
N THR A 90 11.95 -6.87 17.83
CA THR A 90 10.90 -5.92 17.48
C THR A 90 10.75 -4.85 18.56
N ASP A 91 10.82 -3.57 18.17
CA ASP A 91 10.59 -2.41 19.02
C ASP A 91 9.53 -1.49 18.41
N LEU A 92 8.28 -1.73 18.80
CA LEU A 92 7.14 -0.92 18.38
C LEU A 92 7.04 0.42 19.13
N THR A 93 7.75 0.56 20.26
CA THR A 93 7.69 1.78 21.09
C THR A 93 8.46 2.91 20.44
N SER A 94 9.67 2.65 19.94
CA SER A 94 10.44 3.66 19.22
C SER A 94 9.82 4.05 17.86
N PHE A 95 9.00 3.17 17.29
CA PHE A 95 8.26 3.45 16.06
C PHE A 95 7.18 4.52 16.25
N ILE A 96 6.35 4.39 17.30
CA ILE A 96 5.25 5.33 17.60
C ILE A 96 5.74 6.45 18.52
N LEU A 97 6.49 7.41 17.97
CA LEU A 97 6.90 8.62 18.69
C LEU A 97 6.43 9.89 17.99
N GLY A 98 5.89 10.82 18.78
CA GLY A 98 5.40 12.12 18.34
C GLY A 98 3.88 12.21 18.24
N ASN A 99 3.38 13.43 18.08
CA ASN A 99 1.94 13.75 18.02
C ASN A 99 1.54 14.20 16.59
N GLN A 100 0.23 14.24 16.31
CA GLN A 100 -0.33 14.69 15.02
C GLN A 100 0.26 13.95 13.81
N ARG A 101 0.25 12.62 13.91
CA ARG A 101 0.97 11.75 12.99
C ARG A 101 0.17 10.48 12.70
N ILE A 102 0.29 10.01 11.47
CA ILE A 102 -0.20 8.71 11.04
C ILE A 102 0.98 7.75 10.98
N PHE A 103 0.90 6.65 11.72
CA PHE A 103 1.87 5.57 11.68
C PHE A 103 1.34 4.46 10.79
N VAL A 104 2.16 4.01 9.84
CA VAL A 104 1.82 2.93 8.92
C VAL A 104 2.73 1.75 9.23
N LEU A 105 2.11 0.71 9.78
CA LEU A 105 2.75 -0.53 10.17
C LEU A 105 2.38 -1.60 9.15
N ASP A 106 3.25 -1.81 8.18
CA ASP A 106 3.14 -2.95 7.26
C ASP A 106 3.70 -4.23 7.86
N GLU A 107 3.20 -5.37 7.38
CA GLU A 107 3.51 -6.71 7.91
C GLU A 107 3.25 -6.85 9.42
N ALA A 108 2.15 -6.25 9.90
CA ALA A 108 1.73 -6.31 11.30
C ALA A 108 1.51 -7.74 11.80
N GLY A 109 1.18 -8.70 10.93
CA GLY A 109 1.10 -10.12 11.31
C GLY A 109 2.43 -10.72 11.77
N ILE A 110 3.57 -10.11 11.39
CA ILE A 110 4.91 -10.50 11.84
C ILE A 110 5.23 -9.76 13.14
N PHE A 111 5.19 -8.42 13.11
CA PHE A 111 5.64 -7.58 14.22
C PHE A 111 4.70 -7.57 15.42
N CYS A 112 3.39 -7.70 15.18
CA CYS A 112 2.35 -7.69 16.20
C CYS A 112 1.69 -9.06 16.35
N SER A 113 2.42 -10.16 16.09
CA SER A 113 1.95 -11.49 16.46
C SER A 113 1.87 -11.63 17.99
N SER A 114 1.04 -12.52 18.52
CA SER A 114 0.90 -12.68 19.98
C SER A 114 2.22 -12.98 20.69
N ARG A 115 3.16 -13.68 20.04
CA ARG A 115 4.51 -13.95 20.58
C ARG A 115 5.34 -12.67 20.74
N ASN A 116 5.24 -11.75 19.79
CA ASN A 116 5.96 -10.49 19.83
C ASN A 116 5.22 -9.48 20.71
N TRP A 117 3.89 -9.52 20.73
CA TRP A 117 3.06 -8.63 21.52
C TRP A 117 3.30 -8.76 23.02
N GLN A 118 3.45 -10.00 23.52
CA GLN A 118 3.76 -10.26 24.93
C GLN A 118 5.11 -9.67 25.39
N LYS A 119 6.01 -9.36 24.45
CA LYS A 119 7.31 -8.74 24.77
C LYS A 119 7.24 -7.22 24.78
N ILE A 120 6.13 -6.64 24.32
CA ILE A 120 5.95 -5.18 24.29
C ILE A 120 5.58 -4.70 25.69
N SER A 121 6.18 -3.58 26.12
CA SER A 121 5.92 -2.98 27.43
C SER A 121 4.43 -2.70 27.65
N ASP A 122 3.95 -2.94 28.87
CA ASP A 122 2.57 -2.63 29.29
C ASP A 122 2.22 -1.16 29.08
N LYS A 123 3.21 -0.27 29.26
CA LYS A 123 3.09 1.15 28.98
C LYS A 123 2.66 1.41 27.53
N TRP A 124 3.31 0.76 26.56
CA TRP A 124 2.97 0.96 25.16
C TRP A 124 1.58 0.40 24.82
N GLN A 125 1.18 -0.72 25.43
CA GLN A 125 -0.18 -1.26 25.27
C GLN A 125 -1.24 -0.29 25.83
N ALA A 126 -0.94 0.37 26.95
CA ALA A 126 -1.78 1.42 27.51
C ALA A 126 -1.79 2.70 26.66
N ASP A 127 -0.63 3.13 26.15
CA ASP A 127 -0.50 4.30 25.27
C ASP A 127 -1.25 4.10 23.94
N LEU A 128 -1.32 2.86 23.45
CA LEU A 128 -2.15 2.46 22.31
C LEU A 128 -3.64 2.72 22.53
N ALA A 129 -4.14 2.49 23.75
CA ALA A 129 -5.52 2.84 24.12
C ALA A 129 -5.73 4.36 24.20
N MET A 130 -4.65 5.14 24.33
CA MET A 130 -4.66 6.59 24.46
C MET A 130 -4.25 7.35 23.19
N LEU A 131 -4.03 6.68 22.05
CA LEU A 131 -3.61 7.35 20.80
C LEU A 131 -4.52 8.53 20.41
N ARG A 132 -5.80 8.44 20.76
CA ARG A 132 -6.79 9.52 20.60
C ARG A 132 -6.38 10.82 21.29
N HIS A 133 -5.88 10.75 22.53
CA HIS A 133 -5.45 11.92 23.29
C HIS A 133 -4.23 12.61 22.67
N PHE A 134 -3.40 11.85 21.95
CA PHE A 134 -2.17 12.34 21.34
C PHE A 134 -2.33 12.76 19.87
N ASN A 135 -3.56 12.74 19.34
CA ASN A 135 -3.82 12.98 17.92
C ASN A 135 -2.99 12.04 17.01
N VAL A 136 -2.81 10.80 17.45
CA VAL A 136 -2.06 9.78 16.73
C VAL A 136 -3.05 8.82 16.06
N ARG A 137 -2.74 8.43 14.82
CA ARG A 137 -3.49 7.41 14.09
C ARG A 137 -2.57 6.27 13.69
N LEU A 138 -3.09 5.05 13.70
CA LEU A 138 -2.35 3.84 13.35
C LEU A 138 -3.06 3.08 12.24
N TRP A 139 -2.31 2.75 11.20
CA TRP A 139 -2.72 1.82 10.16
C TRP A 139 -1.84 0.58 10.26
N TRP A 140 -2.42 -0.54 10.66
CA TRP A 140 -1.71 -1.82 10.60
C TRP A 140 -2.19 -2.60 9.38
N ILE A 141 -1.25 -3.18 8.65
CA ILE A 141 -1.50 -3.94 7.43
C ILE A 141 -1.00 -5.36 7.68
N SER A 142 -1.87 -6.34 7.47
CA SER A 142 -1.53 -7.75 7.67
C SER A 142 -2.11 -8.57 6.53
N GLN A 143 -1.54 -9.74 6.31
CA GLN A 143 -2.09 -10.67 5.34
C GLN A 143 -3.49 -11.16 5.76
N HIS A 144 -3.63 -11.55 7.02
CA HIS A 144 -4.88 -12.02 7.60
C HIS A 144 -5.16 -11.32 8.93
N TYR A 145 -6.44 -11.13 9.23
CA TYR A 145 -6.89 -10.49 10.46
C TYR A 145 -6.38 -11.26 11.69
N SER A 146 -6.59 -12.58 11.72
CA SER A 146 -6.18 -13.45 12.82
C SER A 146 -4.67 -13.51 13.10
N HIS A 147 -3.81 -13.03 12.19
CA HIS A 147 -2.35 -13.00 12.41
C HIS A 147 -1.92 -11.90 13.37
N VAL A 148 -2.76 -10.88 13.57
CA VAL A 148 -2.47 -9.75 14.47
C VAL A 148 -2.99 -10.08 15.86
N ASP A 149 -2.25 -9.67 16.89
CA ASP A 149 -2.61 -9.88 18.28
C ASP A 149 -4.03 -9.37 18.60
N LYS A 150 -4.74 -10.12 19.44
CA LYS A 150 -6.13 -9.84 19.78
C LYS A 150 -6.31 -8.47 20.44
N VAL A 151 -5.34 -7.99 21.22
CA VAL A 151 -5.43 -6.68 21.89
C VAL A 151 -5.47 -5.55 20.86
N LEU A 152 -4.54 -5.54 19.90
CA LEU A 152 -4.52 -4.54 18.81
C LEU A 152 -5.79 -4.61 17.96
N ARG A 153 -6.22 -5.83 17.64
CA ARG A 153 -7.46 -6.04 16.89
C ARG A 153 -8.65 -5.44 17.63
N ASN A 154 -8.80 -5.69 18.91
CA ASN A 154 -9.91 -5.16 19.71
C ASN A 154 -9.93 -3.62 19.80
N GLN A 155 -8.76 -2.98 19.76
CA GLN A 155 -8.63 -1.52 19.77
C GLN A 155 -8.89 -0.89 18.39
N SER A 156 -8.90 -1.67 17.31
CA SER A 156 -9.15 -1.17 15.96
C SER A 156 -10.59 -0.68 15.81
N ASN A 157 -10.79 0.49 15.20
CA ASN A 157 -12.13 1.02 14.94
C ASN A 157 -12.72 0.38 13.69
N TYR A 158 -11.91 0.30 12.63
CA TYR A 158 -12.34 -0.16 11.32
C TYR A 158 -11.37 -1.19 10.75
N VAL A 159 -11.92 -2.14 10.01
CA VAL A 159 -11.16 -3.10 9.21
C VAL A 159 -11.49 -2.89 7.75
N ILE A 160 -10.45 -2.75 6.93
CA ILE A 160 -10.49 -2.62 5.48
C ILE A 160 -10.04 -3.95 4.91
N GLU A 161 -10.98 -4.66 4.30
CA GLU A 161 -10.70 -5.91 3.61
C GLU A 161 -10.51 -5.62 2.12
N CYS A 162 -9.34 -5.97 1.59
CA CYS A 162 -8.94 -5.73 0.22
C CYS A 162 -9.07 -6.99 -0.63
N SER A 163 -9.52 -6.80 -1.87
CA SER A 163 -9.58 -7.81 -2.92
C SER A 163 -9.29 -7.15 -4.26
N SER A 164 -8.93 -7.95 -5.25
CA SER A 164 -8.72 -7.47 -6.62
C SER A 164 -9.37 -8.40 -7.63
N LEU A 165 -9.89 -7.83 -8.72
CA LEU A 165 -10.26 -8.59 -9.91
C LEU A 165 -9.04 -8.67 -10.82
N LEU A 166 -8.60 -9.90 -11.08
CA LEU A 166 -7.44 -10.19 -11.90
C LEU A 166 -7.89 -10.72 -13.26
N LYS A 167 -7.22 -10.30 -14.31
CA LYS A 167 -7.36 -10.86 -15.67
C LYS A 167 -6.03 -11.45 -16.11
N PRO A 168 -5.98 -12.69 -16.63
CA PRO A 168 -4.77 -13.22 -17.22
C PRO A 168 -4.24 -12.29 -18.32
N SER A 169 -2.95 -11.99 -18.29
CA SER A 169 -2.30 -11.13 -19.28
C SER A 169 -1.24 -11.89 -20.06
N LEU A 170 -1.34 -11.86 -21.38
CA LEU A 170 -0.30 -12.40 -22.28
C LEU A 170 0.99 -11.58 -22.18
N GLU A 171 0.89 -10.26 -21.97
CA GLU A 171 2.03 -9.36 -21.76
C GLU A 171 2.86 -9.75 -20.53
N LEU A 172 2.20 -10.31 -19.51
CA LEU A 172 2.84 -10.76 -18.28
C LEU A 172 3.02 -12.29 -18.25
N GLN A 173 3.11 -12.93 -19.43
CA GLN A 173 3.34 -14.37 -19.58
C GLN A 173 2.35 -15.25 -18.81
N GLY A 174 1.07 -14.84 -18.77
CA GLY A 174 0.00 -15.55 -18.06
C GLY A 174 -0.26 -15.06 -16.62
N ALA A 175 0.55 -14.14 -16.10
CA ALA A 175 0.28 -13.54 -14.79
C ALA A 175 -0.98 -12.64 -14.81
N GLY A 176 -1.62 -12.51 -13.64
CA GLY A 176 -2.84 -11.72 -13.48
C GLY A 176 -2.58 -10.22 -13.45
N LYS A 177 -3.13 -9.47 -14.40
CA LYS A 177 -3.22 -8.01 -14.38
C LYS A 177 -4.38 -7.58 -13.50
N ILE A 178 -4.15 -6.63 -12.60
CA ILE A 178 -5.21 -6.05 -11.77
C ILE A 178 -6.08 -5.17 -12.67
N LEU A 179 -7.37 -5.52 -12.80
CA LEU A 179 -8.34 -4.70 -13.51
C LEU A 179 -9.07 -3.75 -12.57
N MET A 180 -9.40 -4.24 -11.38
CA MET A 180 -10.19 -3.50 -10.41
C MET A 180 -9.72 -3.85 -9.02
N LYS A 181 -9.52 -2.82 -8.20
CA LYS A 181 -9.25 -2.94 -6.79
C LYS A 181 -10.56 -2.75 -6.05
N ILE A 182 -10.81 -3.62 -5.10
CA ILE A 182 -12.04 -3.63 -4.32
C ILE A 182 -11.64 -3.56 -2.85
N TYR A 183 -12.29 -2.68 -2.11
CA TYR A 183 -12.19 -2.74 -0.66
C TYR A 183 -13.54 -2.55 0.01
N TYR A 184 -13.68 -3.26 1.12
CA TYR A 184 -14.85 -3.26 1.98
C TYR A 184 -14.40 -2.75 3.35
N VAL A 185 -15.14 -1.80 3.92
CA VAL A 185 -14.85 -1.25 5.24
C VAL A 185 -15.94 -1.69 6.20
N TYR A 186 -15.49 -2.19 7.34
CA TYR A 186 -16.32 -2.74 8.39
C TYR A 186 -15.99 -2.03 9.70
N ILE A 187 -16.98 -1.88 10.57
CA ILE A 187 -16.71 -1.67 11.98
C ILE A 187 -16.05 -2.94 12.51
N ASN A 188 -15.05 -2.80 13.36
CA ASN A 188 -14.22 -3.92 13.80
C ASN A 188 -15.02 -5.13 14.32
N LYS A 189 -16.00 -4.90 15.21
CA LYS A 189 -16.90 -5.97 15.72
C LYS A 189 -17.64 -6.73 14.61
N SER A 190 -18.08 -6.01 13.57
CA SER A 190 -18.77 -6.63 12.42
C SER A 190 -17.80 -7.47 11.59
N TYR A 191 -16.55 -7.04 11.45
CA TYR A 191 -15.52 -7.81 10.77
C TYR A 191 -15.11 -9.05 11.55
N GLU A 192 -14.94 -8.96 12.87
CA GLU A 192 -14.62 -10.11 13.71
C GLU A 192 -15.68 -11.22 13.59
N TYR A 193 -16.97 -10.85 13.55
CA TYR A 193 -18.04 -11.81 13.28
C TYR A 193 -17.88 -12.47 11.90
N LEU A 194 -17.57 -11.68 10.87
CA LEU A 194 -17.34 -12.19 9.51
C LEU A 194 -16.14 -13.13 9.44
N ASP A 195 -14.99 -12.75 10.00
CA ASP A 195 -13.74 -13.52 10.02
C ASP A 195 -13.93 -14.88 10.70
N ASN A 196 -14.66 -14.92 11.83
CA ASN A 196 -15.00 -16.16 12.53
C ASN A 196 -15.96 -17.07 11.73
N LYS A 197 -16.82 -16.48 10.90
CA LYS A 197 -17.81 -17.22 10.11
C LYS A 197 -17.25 -17.67 8.75
N ALA A 198 -16.31 -16.93 8.17
CA ALA A 198 -15.78 -17.15 6.83
C ALA A 198 -15.27 -18.57 6.55
N PRO A 199 -14.57 -19.26 7.48
CA PRO A 199 -14.14 -20.64 7.27
C PRO A 199 -15.29 -21.65 7.13
N ARG A 200 -16.50 -21.30 7.55
CA ARG A 200 -17.67 -22.19 7.65
C ARG A 200 -18.72 -21.94 6.55
N ILE A 201 -18.47 -21.01 5.63
CA ILE A 201 -19.44 -20.58 4.62
C ILE A 201 -18.89 -20.84 3.21
N SER A 202 -19.75 -21.31 2.31
CA SER A 202 -19.42 -21.44 0.87
C SER A 202 -19.11 -20.09 0.22
N GLY A 203 -18.35 -20.09 -0.87
CA GLY A 203 -17.80 -18.84 -1.42
C GLY A 203 -18.82 -17.81 -1.89
N LEU A 204 -19.92 -18.22 -2.52
CA LEU A 204 -21.01 -17.32 -2.92
C LEU A 204 -21.68 -16.64 -1.70
N ASN A 205 -21.95 -17.43 -0.67
CA ASN A 205 -22.54 -16.93 0.58
C ASN A 205 -21.57 -16.01 1.32
N LEU A 206 -20.26 -16.30 1.27
CA LEU A 206 -19.23 -15.44 1.84
C LEU A 206 -19.22 -14.07 1.14
N ASN A 207 -19.26 -14.02 -0.19
CA ASN A 207 -19.32 -12.75 -0.93
C ASN A 207 -20.56 -11.92 -0.57
N MET A 208 -21.71 -12.56 -0.39
CA MET A 208 -22.92 -11.88 0.08
C MET A 208 -22.78 -11.36 1.51
N HIS A 209 -22.15 -12.13 2.40
CA HIS A 209 -21.87 -11.69 3.77
C HIS A 209 -20.88 -10.53 3.81
N ARG A 210 -19.81 -10.56 3.01
CA ARG A 210 -18.85 -9.46 2.84
C ARG A 210 -19.54 -8.20 2.37
N PHE A 211 -20.32 -8.33 1.31
CA PHE A 211 -21.10 -7.21 0.79
C PHE A 211 -22.02 -6.64 1.87
N ARG A 212 -22.91 -7.44 2.46
CA ARG A 212 -23.90 -6.94 3.45
C ARG A 212 -23.27 -6.41 4.73
N GLY A 213 -22.19 -7.03 5.22
CA GLY A 213 -21.55 -6.65 6.47
C GLY A 213 -20.74 -5.35 6.39
N ALA A 214 -20.27 -4.98 5.20
CA ALA A 214 -19.51 -3.75 4.99
C ALA A 214 -20.44 -2.54 5.00
N PHE A 215 -20.11 -1.50 5.78
CA PHE A 215 -20.87 -0.24 5.77
C PHE A 215 -20.38 0.71 4.67
N PHE A 216 -19.17 0.50 4.16
CA PHE A 216 -18.62 1.24 3.02
C PHE A 216 -17.92 0.29 2.06
N ARG A 217 -18.04 0.56 0.76
CA ARG A 217 -17.54 -0.31 -0.31
C ARG A 217 -17.04 0.55 -1.44
N LYS A 218 -15.92 0.17 -2.05
CA LYS A 218 -15.41 0.87 -3.24
C LYS A 218 -14.84 -0.10 -4.24
N PHE A 219 -15.16 0.16 -5.50
CA PHE A 219 -14.71 -0.55 -6.68
C PHE A 219 -13.98 0.47 -7.54
N ILE A 220 -12.66 0.31 -7.65
CA ILE A 220 -11.80 1.31 -8.29
C ILE A 220 -11.10 0.62 -9.46
N PRO A 221 -11.31 1.08 -10.70
CA PRO A 221 -10.52 0.63 -11.84
C PRO A 221 -9.03 0.87 -11.58
N PHE A 222 -8.20 -0.07 -12.00
CA PHE A 222 -6.75 0.14 -11.98
C PHE A 222 -6.36 1.20 -13.01
N ASN A 223 -5.58 2.20 -12.62
CA ASN A 223 -5.18 3.31 -13.49
C ASN A 223 -3.74 3.78 -13.23
N ASP A 224 -3.31 4.82 -13.94
CA ASP A 224 -1.92 5.32 -13.89
C ASP A 224 -1.50 5.80 -12.50
N SER A 225 -2.43 6.32 -11.70
CA SER A 225 -2.14 6.71 -10.31
C SER A 225 -1.72 5.51 -9.44
N ASP A 226 -2.19 4.32 -9.78
CA ASP A 226 -1.81 3.09 -9.06
C ASP A 226 -0.40 2.65 -9.40
N LEU A 227 0.04 2.90 -10.63
CA LEU A 227 1.42 2.63 -11.05
C LEU A 227 2.40 3.55 -10.32
N LEU A 228 2.04 4.83 -10.15
CA LEU A 228 2.78 5.75 -9.28
C LEU A 228 2.82 5.25 -7.84
N LEU A 229 1.69 4.81 -7.31
CA LEU A 229 1.58 4.36 -5.93
C LEU A 229 2.39 3.07 -5.66
N PHE A 230 2.48 2.18 -6.66
CA PHE A 230 3.38 1.03 -6.60
C PHE A 230 4.85 1.47 -6.49
N ARG A 231 5.26 2.51 -7.22
CA ARG A 231 6.64 3.03 -7.13
C ARG A 231 6.97 3.67 -5.79
N VAL A 232 5.98 4.25 -5.12
CA VAL A 232 6.15 4.77 -3.75
C VAL A 232 6.60 3.66 -2.81
N TYR A 233 5.98 2.49 -2.92
CA TYR A 233 6.19 1.34 -2.07
C TYR A 233 7.32 0.45 -2.62
N LYS A 234 8.55 0.64 -2.14
CA LYS A 234 9.66 -0.25 -2.49
C LYS A 234 9.62 -1.50 -1.61
N SER A 235 9.00 -2.57 -2.12
CA SER A 235 8.80 -3.79 -1.34
C SER A 235 10.10 -4.57 -1.14
N PHE A 236 10.44 -4.79 0.13
CA PHE A 236 11.32 -5.81 0.71
C PHE A 236 12.77 -5.86 0.20
N SER A 237 13.63 -5.08 0.87
CA SER A 237 15.03 -5.45 1.08
C SER A 237 15.13 -6.81 1.81
N LYS A 238 16.32 -7.45 1.82
CA LYS A 238 16.55 -8.78 2.40
C LYS A 238 16.12 -8.94 3.90
N LYS A 239 15.78 -7.86 4.62
CA LYS A 239 15.31 -7.88 6.01
C LYS A 239 14.09 -6.96 6.19
N ILE A 240 12.92 -7.55 6.36
CA ILE A 240 11.65 -6.83 6.54
C ILE A 240 11.71 -5.93 7.78
N GLY A 241 11.43 -4.63 7.61
CA GLY A 241 11.31 -3.66 8.69
C GLY A 241 12.62 -3.21 9.35
N ASP A 242 13.78 -3.63 8.83
CA ASP A 242 15.11 -3.23 9.30
C ASP A 242 15.65 -2.06 8.46
N LYS A 243 16.00 -0.95 9.12
CA LYS A 243 16.61 0.26 8.54
C LYS A 243 15.95 0.78 7.26
N PRO A 244 14.64 1.10 7.27
CA PRO A 244 14.00 1.68 6.12
C PRO A 244 14.56 3.08 5.81
N ILE A 245 14.56 3.46 4.53
CA ILE A 245 15.07 4.73 4.03
C ILE A 245 14.04 5.47 3.18
N ILE A 246 14.19 6.79 3.12
CA ILE A 246 13.53 7.61 2.10
C ILE A 246 14.56 7.86 1.00
N SER A 247 14.23 7.39 -0.19
CA SER A 247 15.08 7.48 -1.38
C SER A 247 14.55 8.52 -2.37
N ASN A 248 15.39 8.93 -3.32
CA ASN A 248 15.00 9.74 -4.48
C ASN A 248 14.24 11.02 -4.11
N PHE A 249 14.82 11.86 -3.26
CA PHE A 249 14.23 13.18 -3.02
C PHE A 249 14.24 14.01 -4.32
N PRO A 250 13.11 14.64 -4.69
CA PRO A 250 13.08 15.50 -5.86
C PRO A 250 14.07 16.66 -5.69
N ASN A 251 14.73 17.09 -6.77
CA ASN A 251 15.64 18.22 -6.73
C ASN A 251 14.84 19.52 -6.52
N LEU A 252 14.77 20.00 -5.26
CA LEU A 252 13.96 21.15 -4.85
C LEU A 252 14.67 22.50 -4.98
N SER A 253 15.90 22.53 -5.51
CA SER A 253 16.78 23.71 -5.53
C SER A 253 16.26 24.92 -6.35
N GLY A 254 15.18 24.76 -7.14
CA GLY A 254 14.47 25.87 -7.82
C GLY A 254 13.11 26.26 -7.20
N TYR A 255 12.67 25.60 -6.13
CA TYR A 255 11.28 25.63 -5.68
C TYR A 255 11.02 26.61 -4.54
N ASN A 256 10.63 27.84 -4.85
CA ASN A 256 10.25 28.83 -3.83
C ASN A 256 8.89 28.45 -3.19
N PRO A 257 8.82 28.07 -1.89
CA PRO A 257 7.59 27.60 -1.25
C PRO A 257 6.46 28.65 -1.21
N ARG A 258 6.77 29.93 -1.49
CA ARG A 258 5.80 31.04 -1.52
C ARG A 258 5.08 31.23 -2.87
N LYS A 259 5.44 30.48 -3.91
CA LYS A 259 4.78 30.52 -5.23
C LYS A 259 4.27 29.13 -5.60
N ILE A 260 3.13 28.73 -5.04
CA ILE A 260 2.39 27.57 -5.56
C ILE A 260 1.57 28.09 -6.73
N ASN A 261 2.13 28.01 -7.94
CA ASN A 261 1.35 28.19 -9.16
C ASN A 261 0.66 26.86 -9.48
N TYR A 262 -0.64 26.93 -9.72
CA TYR A 262 -1.40 25.83 -10.33
C TYR A 262 -0.88 25.65 -11.76
N TYR A 263 -0.13 24.57 -12.03
CA TYR A 263 0.21 24.21 -13.40
C TYR A 263 -1.02 23.59 -14.09
N SER A 264 -1.19 23.88 -15.38
CA SER A 264 -2.23 23.27 -16.21
C SER A 264 -1.82 21.85 -16.63
N ASN A 265 -2.81 20.98 -16.83
CA ASN A 265 -2.65 19.54 -17.12
C ASN A 265 -1.75 19.20 -18.33
N GLN A 266 -1.47 20.16 -19.21
CA GLN A 266 -0.81 19.92 -20.50
C GLN A 266 0.72 19.85 -20.38
N GLN A 267 1.32 20.71 -19.54
CA GLN A 267 2.77 20.68 -19.27
C GLN A 267 3.20 19.43 -18.49
N PHE A 268 2.25 18.74 -17.86
CA PHE A 268 2.48 17.48 -17.14
C PHE A 268 2.59 16.27 -18.07
N GLN A 269 1.86 16.24 -19.20
CA GLN A 269 1.88 15.09 -20.12
C GLN A 269 3.23 14.92 -20.82
N ASP A 270 3.87 16.02 -21.21
CA ASP A 270 5.10 15.96 -22.02
C ASP A 270 6.31 15.49 -21.20
N ILE A 271 6.45 15.92 -19.94
CA ILE A 271 7.52 15.49 -19.04
C ILE A 271 7.28 14.06 -18.52
N TYR A 272 6.01 13.66 -18.37
CA TYR A 272 5.63 12.36 -17.85
C TYR A 272 5.90 11.23 -18.85
N ASN A 273 5.64 11.43 -20.15
CA ASN A 273 5.70 10.34 -21.13
C ASN A 273 7.13 9.85 -21.45
N GLU A 274 8.15 10.73 -21.48
CA GLU A 274 9.51 10.31 -21.86
C GLU A 274 10.25 9.52 -20.76
N ASP A 275 10.02 9.84 -19.49
CA ASP A 275 10.69 9.19 -18.36
C ASP A 275 9.92 7.95 -17.86
N TYR A 276 8.61 7.92 -18.09
CA TYR A 276 7.72 6.82 -17.66
C TYR A 276 7.95 5.52 -18.44
N ASP A 277 8.07 5.59 -19.78
CA ASP A 277 8.27 4.42 -20.63
C ASP A 277 9.63 3.74 -20.40
N ARG A 278 10.66 4.54 -20.10
CA ARG A 278 11.99 4.03 -19.71
C ARG A 278 11.94 3.30 -18.38
N GLN A 279 11.32 3.90 -17.36
CA GLN A 279 11.24 3.32 -16.01
C GLN A 279 10.32 2.08 -15.94
N ILE A 280 9.27 1.99 -16.78
CA ILE A 280 8.45 0.76 -16.90
C ILE A 280 9.27 -0.39 -17.49
N LYS A 281 10.11 -0.12 -18.50
CA LYS A 281 11.02 -1.13 -19.08
C LYS A 281 12.07 -1.59 -18.07
N GLU A 282 12.57 -0.71 -17.22
CA GLU A 282 13.54 -1.05 -16.16
C GLU A 282 12.92 -1.85 -15.02
N LEU A 283 11.76 -1.41 -14.48
CA LEU A 283 11.06 -2.12 -13.39
C LEU A 283 10.57 -3.52 -13.82
N SER A 284 10.13 -3.68 -15.06
CA SER A 284 9.74 -4.99 -15.59
C SER A 284 10.93 -5.95 -15.73
N ALA A 285 12.15 -5.43 -15.95
CA ALA A 285 13.37 -6.22 -15.98
C ALA A 285 13.87 -6.60 -14.57
N GLU A 286 13.69 -5.74 -13.56
CA GLU A 286 14.11 -6.00 -12.19
C GLU A 286 13.18 -6.96 -11.42
N CYS A 287 11.87 -6.92 -11.70
CA CYS A 287 10.91 -7.82 -11.04
C CYS A 287 10.98 -9.28 -11.51
N PHE A 288 11.68 -9.56 -12.62
CA PHE A 288 11.82 -10.90 -13.18
C PHE A 288 13.25 -11.11 -13.72
N PRO A 289 14.21 -11.56 -12.87
CA PRO A 289 15.57 -11.79 -13.34
C PRO A 289 15.55 -12.90 -14.41
N ILE A 290 15.88 -12.51 -15.65
CA ILE A 290 16.00 -13.38 -16.84
C ILE A 290 16.98 -14.55 -16.61
N SER A 291 17.81 -14.47 -15.57
CA SER A 291 18.87 -15.44 -15.26
C SER A 291 18.42 -16.78 -14.67
N SER A 292 17.11 -17.05 -14.52
CA SER A 292 16.61 -18.33 -13.95
C SER A 292 15.81 -19.19 -14.91
N LEU A 293 15.71 -18.83 -16.20
CA LEU A 293 15.00 -19.63 -17.19
C LEU A 293 15.98 -20.52 -17.99
N PRO A 294 15.74 -21.83 -18.09
CA PRO A 294 16.52 -22.69 -18.97
C PRO A 294 16.21 -22.37 -20.44
N LEU A 295 17.22 -21.96 -21.20
CA LEU A 295 17.20 -22.02 -22.67
C LEU A 295 17.37 -23.50 -23.08
N PRO A 296 16.61 -24.06 -24.04
CA PRO A 296 16.40 -23.47 -25.37
C PRO A 296 15.01 -23.75 -26.01
N PHE A 297 14.29 -22.72 -26.48
CA PHE A 297 13.21 -22.91 -27.47
C PHE A 297 12.92 -21.61 -28.25
N ILE A 298 13.95 -20.85 -28.61
CA ILE A 298 13.79 -19.71 -29.52
C ILE A 298 14.91 -19.80 -30.55
N ARG A 299 14.67 -20.57 -31.61
CA ARG A 299 15.41 -20.40 -32.87
C ARG A 299 14.69 -20.83 -34.15
N ASN A 300 13.54 -21.51 -34.10
CA ASN A 300 12.92 -22.07 -35.32
C ASN A 300 11.52 -21.55 -35.65
N LYS A 301 11.12 -20.34 -35.21
CA LYS A 301 9.80 -19.81 -35.57
C LYS A 301 9.74 -18.33 -35.95
N ILE A 302 10.89 -17.68 -36.10
CA ILE A 302 10.96 -16.27 -36.55
C ILE A 302 11.35 -16.20 -38.04
N ASP A 303 11.91 -17.26 -38.62
CA ASP A 303 12.28 -17.29 -40.05
C ASP A 303 11.18 -17.84 -40.98
N SER A 304 10.07 -18.40 -40.47
CA SER A 304 8.99 -18.95 -41.31
C SER A 304 7.85 -17.96 -41.60
N ASP A 305 7.64 -16.96 -40.75
CA ASP A 305 6.42 -16.14 -40.80
C ASP A 305 6.66 -14.72 -41.36
N ILE A 306 7.89 -14.45 -41.86
CA ILE A 306 8.25 -13.19 -42.55
C ILE A 306 8.30 -13.38 -44.08
N THR A 307 8.26 -14.62 -44.60
CA THR A 307 8.28 -14.90 -46.04
C THR A 307 6.91 -15.01 -46.72
N ASP A 308 5.80 -15.09 -45.98
CA ASP A 308 4.45 -15.24 -46.58
C ASP A 308 3.64 -13.92 -46.67
N ILE A 309 4.27 -12.76 -46.45
CA ILE A 309 3.66 -11.43 -46.67
C ILE A 309 3.86 -10.91 -48.11
N PHE A 310 4.52 -11.65 -49.01
CA PHE A 310 4.61 -11.29 -50.43
C PHE A 310 4.43 -12.50 -51.36
N ALA A 311 3.19 -12.98 -51.50
CA ALA A 311 2.79 -13.77 -52.68
C ALA A 311 1.28 -13.66 -52.94
N CYS A 312 0.96 -13.13 -54.13
CA CYS A 312 -0.28 -13.29 -54.89
C CYS A 312 -1.53 -12.46 -54.50
N SER A 313 -1.71 -11.38 -55.28
CA SER A 313 -2.91 -10.99 -56.06
C SER A 313 -4.30 -11.07 -55.43
#